data_AF-A0A424YWS7-F1
#
_entry.id   AF-A0A424YWS7-F1
#
_cell.length_a   1.000
_cell.length_b   1.000
_cell.length_c   1.000
_cell.angle_alpha   90.00
_cell.angle_beta   90.00
_cell.angle_gamma   90.00
#
_symmetry.space_group_name_H-M   'P 1'
#
loop_
_entity.id
_entity.type
_entity.pdbx_description
1 polymer ?
#
loop_
_entity_poly.entity_id
_entity_poly.type
_entity_poly.pdbx_seq_one_letter_code
_entity_poly.pdbx_strand_id
1 'polypeptide(L)' 'PFSLLSGTPDKIKDDVTRALSEGIDVVAPGCGIAPNTPLENVKALVSGRDEYYQ' A
#
# COMPACT_ATOMS: atom_id res chain seq x y z
N PRO A 1 4.61 11.24 -2.29
CA PRO A 1 3.20 11.59 -2.59
C PRO A 1 2.76 10.94 -3.91
N PHE A 2 1.56 10.35 -3.98
CA PHE A 2 1.04 9.52 -5.10
C PHE A 2 1.60 8.09 -5.25
N SER A 3 1.89 7.40 -4.13
CA SER A 3 2.35 6.00 -4.18
C SER A 3 1.32 5.06 -4.86
N LEU A 4 0.03 5.20 -4.54
CA LEU A 4 -1.00 4.36 -5.16
C LEU A 4 -1.28 4.67 -6.63
N LEU A 5 -1.38 5.95 -7.01
CA LEU A 5 -1.75 6.33 -8.39
C LEU A 5 -0.61 6.12 -9.38
N SER A 6 0.63 6.42 -8.98
CA SER A 6 1.77 6.51 -9.91
C SER A 6 2.96 5.64 -9.50
N GLY A 7 2.87 4.91 -8.38
CA GLY A 7 3.89 3.96 -7.96
C GLY A 7 3.73 2.59 -8.60
N THR A 8 4.61 1.68 -8.21
CA THR A 8 4.59 0.26 -8.59
C THR A 8 4.07 -0.59 -7.44
N PRO A 9 3.55 -1.80 -7.71
CA PRO A 9 3.14 -2.75 -6.67
C PRO A 9 4.23 -2.99 -5.61
N ASP A 10 5.48 -3.18 -6.03
CA ASP A 10 6.61 -3.40 -5.11
C ASP A 10 6.84 -2.20 -4.19
N LYS A 11 6.79 -0.98 -4.74
CA LYS A 11 6.95 0.23 -3.93
C LYS A 11 5.84 0.39 -2.90
N ILE A 12 4.61 0.00 -3.25
CA ILE A 12 3.47 0.04 -2.34
C ILE A 12 3.66 -0.97 -1.21
N LYS A 13 4.13 -2.19 -1.51
CA LYS A 13 4.46 -3.19 -0.49
C LYS A 13 5.55 -2.71 0.47
N ASP A 14 6.61 -2.08 -0.05
CA ASP A 14 7.66 -1.48 0.77
C ASP A 14 7.08 -0.40 1.71
N ASP A 15 6.20 0.44 1.19
CA ASP A 15 5.54 1.48 1.98
C ASP A 15 4.61 0.87 3.06
N VAL A 16 3.93 -0.24 2.76
CA VAL A 16 3.10 -1.00 3.73
C VAL A 16 3.96 -1.61 4.83
N THR A 17 5.02 -2.32 4.47
CA THR A 17 5.98 -2.91 5.41
C THR A 17 6.56 -1.83 6.34
N ARG A 18 6.92 -0.67 5.78
CA ARG A 18 7.41 0.46 6.57
C ARG A 18 6.34 0.97 7.54
N ALA A 19 5.12 1.20 7.08
CA ALA A 19 4.04 1.69 7.94
C ALA A 19 3.70 0.71 9.08
N LEU A 20 3.68 -0.60 8.80
CA LEU A 20 3.50 -1.66 9.80
C LEU A 20 4.65 -1.68 10.81
N SER A 21 5.91 -1.55 10.35
CA SER A 21 7.08 -1.48 11.23
C SER A 21 7.11 -0.22 12.11
N GLU A 22 6.50 0.87 11.64
CA GLU A 22 6.33 2.14 12.37
C GLU A 22 5.13 2.10 13.34
N GLY A 23 4.38 0.99 13.38
CA GLY A 23 3.33 0.76 14.37
C GLY A 23 1.94 1.26 13.99
N ILE A 24 1.61 1.32 12.69
CA ILE A 24 0.25 1.66 12.26
C ILE A 24 -0.76 0.58 12.69
N ASP A 25 -1.90 0.97 13.25
CA ASP A 25 -2.95 0.03 13.66
C ASP A 25 -3.76 -0.51 12.48
N VAL A 26 -4.00 0.34 11.47
CA VAL A 26 -4.81 0.01 10.29
C VAL A 26 -4.10 0.51 9.03
N VAL A 27 -3.68 -0.41 8.17
CA VAL A 27 -3.12 -0.08 6.86
C VAL A 27 -4.25 0.40 5.94
N ALA A 28 -4.18 1.66 5.53
CA ALA A 28 -5.15 2.28 4.64
C ALA A 28 -4.47 3.34 3.73
N PRO A 29 -5.11 3.69 2.60
CA PRO A 29 -4.73 4.89 1.86
C PRO A 29 -4.80 6.14 2.74
N GLY A 30 -3.82 7.04 2.65
CA GLY A 30 -3.82 8.28 3.44
C GLY A 30 -4.90 9.31 3.03
N CYS A 31 -5.60 9.09 1.92
CA CYS A 31 -6.72 9.90 1.41
C CYS A 31 -7.59 9.00 0.50
N GLY A 32 -8.52 9.57 -0.27
CA GLY A 32 -9.29 8.83 -1.26
C GLY A 32 -8.41 8.20 -2.35
N ILE A 33 -8.82 7.02 -2.83
CA ILE A 33 -8.18 6.35 -3.97
C ILE A 33 -8.54 7.14 -5.24
N ALA A 34 -7.53 7.55 -6.01
CA ALA A 34 -7.77 8.26 -7.27
C ALA A 34 -8.47 7.32 -8.28
N PRO A 35 -9.45 7.79 -9.08
CA PRO A 35 -10.23 6.92 -9.99
C PRO A 35 -9.38 6.13 -10.98
N ASN A 36 -8.22 6.67 -11.40
CA ASN A 36 -7.30 6.05 -12.34
C ASN A 36 -6.21 5.20 -11.66
N THR A 37 -6.36 4.87 -10.38
CA THR A 37 -5.40 4.03 -9.66
C THR A 37 -5.43 2.61 -10.23
N PRO A 38 -4.29 2.05 -10.68
CA PRO A 38 -4.25 0.68 -11.17
C PRO A 38 -4.74 -0.34 -10.13
N LEU A 39 -5.51 -1.34 -10.56
CA LEU A 39 -6.04 -2.36 -9.66
C LEU A 39 -4.91 -3.15 -8.94
N GLU A 40 -3.80 -3.41 -9.64
CA GLU A 40 -2.63 -4.07 -9.07
C GLU A 40 -2.05 -3.31 -7.88
N ASN A 41 -2.05 -1.97 -7.93
CA ASN A 41 -1.57 -1.11 -6.86
C ASN A 41 -2.50 -1.18 -5.63
N VAL A 42 -3.81 -1.29 -5.83
CA VAL A 42 -4.76 -1.51 -4.72
C VAL A 42 -4.58 -2.91 -4.12
N LYS A 43 -4.34 -3.93 -4.95
CA LYS A 43 -4.06 -5.29 -4.46
C LYS A 43 -2.74 -5.36 -3.69
N ALA A 44 -1.74 -4.58 -4.09
CA ALA A 44 -0.44 -4.50 -3.43
C ALA A 44 -0.52 -4.03 -1.97
N LEU A 45 -1.50 -3.18 -1.64
CA LEU A 45 -1.79 -2.79 -0.25
C LEU A 45 -2.14 -4.00 0.62
N VAL A 46 -2.98 -4.90 0.08
CA VAL A 46 -3.45 -6.09 0.79
C VAL A 46 -2.35 -7.14 0.85
N SER A 47 -1.71 -7.46 -0.28
CA SER A 47 -0.64 -8.47 -0.31
C SER A 47 0.58 -8.04 0.48
N GLY A 48 0.95 -6.75 0.48
CA GLY A 48 2.04 -6.24 1.33
C GLY A 48 1.77 -6.43 2.81
N ARG A 49 0.50 -6.28 3.26
CA ARG A 49 0.11 -6.57 4.64
C ARG A 49 0.20 -8.06 4.90
N ASP A 50 -0.37 -8.88 4.04
CA ASP A 50 -0.40 -10.33 4.23
C ASP A 50 1.01 -10.93 4.26
N GLU A 51 1.91 -10.50 3.36
CA GLU A 51 3.32 -10.91 3.29
C GLU A 51 4.12 -10.52 4.54
N TYR A 52 3.81 -9.38 5.18
CA TYR A 52 4.49 -8.96 6.41
C TYR A 52 4.28 -9.91 7.61
N TYR A 53 3.16 -10.66 7.63
CA TYR A 53 2.80 -11.57 8.72
C TYR A 53 2.91 -13.06 8.36
N GLN A 54 3.38 -13.40 7.16
CA GLN A 54 3.78 -14.77 6.81
C GLN A 54 5.15 -15.09 7.40
#